data_AF-A0A8K0WJA8-F1
#
_entry.id   AF-A0A8K0WJA8-F1
#
_cell.length_a   1.000
_cell.length_b   1.000
_cell.length_c   1.000
_cell.angle_alpha   90.00
_cell.angle_beta   90.00
_cell.angle_gamma   90.00
#
_symmetry.space_group_name_H-M   'P 1'
#
loop_
_entity.id
_entity.type
_entity.pdbx_description
1 polymer ?
#
loop_
_entity_poly.entity_id
_entity_poly.type
_entity_poly.pdbx_seq_one_letter_code
_entity_poly.pdbx_strand_id
1 'polypeptide(L)'
;MMEFDNYNGPVFLTTSDGRKIVPILPVERDFLIGATLCTRTQFPLIVCYAITVHKSQSITEDMIVTDLSCQDFQTGLSYVAVSRVKTLEGLMLDAPFDRNHLIYASPPDGMKMKMRDQQLRRRQVL
;
A
#
# COMPACT_ATOMS: atom_id res chain seq x y z
N MET A 1 11.61 20.07 11.48
CA MET A 1 12.49 20.20 10.29
C MET A 1 12.89 18.79 9.90
N MET A 2 12.66 18.39 8.66
CA MET A 2 12.91 17.01 8.19
C MET A 2 14.12 17.07 7.26
N GLU A 3 15.19 16.39 7.64
CA GLU A 3 16.37 16.19 6.81
C GLU A 3 16.10 14.99 5.89
N PHE A 4 16.46 15.12 4.61
CA PHE A 4 16.25 14.07 3.61
C PHE A 4 17.61 13.60 3.12
N ASP A 5 18.01 12.40 3.53
CA ASP A 5 19.37 11.86 3.33
C ASP A 5 19.81 11.84 1.84
N ASN A 6 18.87 11.68 0.91
CA ASN A 6 19.13 11.55 -0.53
C ASN A 6 18.45 12.63 -1.39
N TYR A 7 18.13 13.79 -0.82
CA TYR A 7 17.49 14.86 -1.59
C TYR A 7 18.48 15.62 -2.49
N ASN A 8 18.36 15.41 -3.80
CA ASN A 8 19.15 16.09 -4.84
C ASN A 8 18.37 17.22 -5.57
N GLY A 9 17.21 17.62 -5.05
CA GLY A 9 16.41 18.70 -5.64
C GLY A 9 16.87 20.10 -5.24
N PRO A 10 16.18 21.15 -5.75
CA PRO A 10 16.49 22.54 -5.41
C PRO A 10 16.22 22.83 -3.93
N VAL A 11 17.20 23.46 -3.28
CA VAL A 11 17.15 23.80 -1.86
C VAL A 11 16.60 25.20 -1.69
N PHE A 12 15.75 25.43 -0.69
CA PHE A 12 15.18 26.76 -0.43
C PHE A 12 16.10 27.62 0.45
N LEU A 13 16.66 27.04 1.52
CA LEU A 13 17.59 27.71 2.43
C LEU A 13 18.75 26.79 2.79
N THR A 14 19.96 27.35 2.86
CA THR A 14 21.13 26.67 3.42
C THR A 14 21.43 27.34 4.75
N THR A 15 21.40 26.58 5.85
CA THR A 15 21.77 27.09 7.18
C THR A 15 23.28 27.42 7.20
N SER A 16 23.74 28.26 8.13
CA SER A 16 25.19 28.49 8.38
C SER A 16 25.97 27.17 8.53
N ASP A 17 25.30 26.12 9.00
CA ASP A 17 25.83 24.78 9.23
C ASP A 17 25.79 23.88 7.97
N GLY A 18 25.46 24.42 6.80
CA GLY A 18 25.41 23.69 5.52
C GLY A 18 24.19 22.79 5.31
N ARG A 19 23.25 22.75 6.27
CA ARG A 19 22.02 21.95 6.15
C ARG A 19 21.09 22.51 5.08
N LYS A 20 20.68 21.64 4.15
CA LYS A 20 19.73 21.92 3.08
C LYS A 20 18.31 21.84 3.63
N ILE A 21 17.55 22.93 3.51
CA ILE A 21 16.17 23.00 4.00
C ILE A 21 15.22 23.15 2.81
N VAL A 22 14.18 22.31 2.80
CA VAL A 22 13.06 22.38 1.85
C VAL A 22 11.77 22.47 2.64
N PRO A 23 10.97 23.55 2.50
CA PRO A 23 9.68 23.65 3.15
C PRO A 23 8.69 22.68 2.50
N ILE A 24 7.98 21.91 3.32
CA ILE A 24 6.83 21.14 2.87
C ILE A 24 5.62 22.05 3.04
N LEU A 25 4.95 22.37 1.95
CA LEU A 25 3.78 23.24 1.95
C LEU A 25 2.48 22.41 2.05
N PRO A 26 1.43 22.95 2.69
CA PRO A 26 0.12 22.32 2.64
C PRO A 26 -0.40 22.30 1.21
N VAL A 27 -1.07 21.21 0.85
CA VAL A 27 -1.66 20.99 -0.48
C VAL A 27 -3.16 20.91 -0.35
N GLU A 28 -3.87 21.57 -1.27
CA GLU A 28 -5.32 21.46 -1.39
C GLU A 28 -5.69 20.35 -2.37
N ARG A 29 -6.68 19.55 -2.01
CA ARG A 29 -7.22 18.48 -2.84
C ARG A 29 -8.74 18.52 -2.81
N ASP A 30 -9.33 18.54 -3.99
CA ASP A 30 -10.77 18.43 -4.18
C ASP A 30 -11.19 16.98 -4.35
N PHE A 31 -12.33 16.62 -3.78
CA PHE A 31 -12.91 15.29 -3.86
C PHE A 31 -14.43 15.35 -3.72
N LEU A 32 -15.11 14.31 -4.21
CA LEU A 32 -16.57 14.18 -4.13
C LEU A 32 -16.94 13.24 -2.98
N ILE A 33 -17.87 13.67 -2.13
CA ILE A 33 -18.60 12.79 -1.22
C ILE A 33 -20.04 12.71 -1.74
N GLY A 34 -20.38 11.58 -2.39
CA GLY A 34 -21.66 11.44 -3.09
C GLY A 34 -21.75 12.42 -4.26
N ALA A 35 -22.61 13.44 -4.14
CA ALA A 35 -22.77 14.51 -5.13
C ALA A 35 -22.20 15.86 -4.68
N THR A 36 -21.64 15.96 -3.47
CA THR A 36 -21.12 17.21 -2.91
C THR A 36 -19.62 17.35 -3.20
N LEU A 37 -19.22 18.49 -3.76
CA LEU A 37 -17.82 18.85 -3.92
C LEU A 37 -17.25 19.33 -2.59
N CYS A 38 -16.12 18.76 -2.17
CA CYS A 38 -15.42 19.09 -0.93
C CYS A 38 -13.93 19.30 -1.21
N THR A 39 -13.30 20.13 -0.38
CA THR A 39 -11.86 20.44 -0.47
C THR A 39 -11.18 20.12 0.86
N ARG A 40 -9.96 19.60 0.81
CA ARG A 40 -9.11 19.37 2.00
C ARG A 40 -7.73 19.97 1.79
N THR A 41 -7.31 20.80 2.74
CA THR A 41 -5.97 21.39 2.82
C THR A 41 -5.17 20.67 3.90
N GLN A 42 -4.08 20.01 3.52
CA GLN A 42 -3.25 19.24 4.46
C GLN A 42 -1.80 19.11 3.96
N PHE A 43 -0.84 18.96 4.87
CA PHE A 43 0.52 18.59 4.49
C PHE A 43 0.53 17.21 3.81
N PRO A 44 1.27 17.01 2.70
CA PRO A 44 1.33 15.74 1.99
C PRO A 44 2.23 14.72 2.72
N LEU A 45 1.96 14.49 4.01
CA LEU A 45 2.70 13.61 4.90
C LEU A 45 1.75 12.58 5.49
N ILE A 46 2.23 11.34 5.57
CA ILE A 46 1.55 10.25 6.26
C ILE A 46 2.59 9.50 7.11
N VAL A 47 2.18 8.98 8.25
CA VAL A 47 3.01 8.05 9.02
C VAL A 47 3.15 6.76 8.20
N CYS A 48 4.38 6.31 7.98
CA CYS A 48 4.68 5.17 7.12
C CYS A 48 5.23 3.94 7.86
N TYR A 49 5.37 3.98 9.20
CA TYR A 49 5.80 2.81 9.98
C TYR A 49 4.82 1.64 9.90
N ALA A 50 3.52 1.94 9.84
CA ALA A 50 2.47 0.96 9.65
C ALA A 50 1.56 1.44 8.52
N ILE A 51 1.40 0.61 7.50
CA ILE A 51 0.56 0.88 6.35
C ILE A 51 -0.33 -0.33 6.06
N THR A 52 -1.49 -0.07 5.45
CA THR A 52 -2.37 -1.17 5.05
C THR A 52 -1.75 -1.95 3.89
N VAL A 53 -2.07 -3.24 3.80
CA VAL A 53 -1.60 -4.13 2.71
C VAL A 53 -1.94 -3.57 1.32
N HIS A 54 -3.08 -2.88 1.20
CA HIS A 54 -3.43 -2.19 -0.05
C HIS A 54 -2.47 -1.06 -0.41
N LYS A 55 -1.98 -0.31 0.57
CA LYS A 55 -1.02 0.79 0.36
C LYS A 55 0.39 0.28 0.10
N SER A 56 0.73 -0.94 0.52
CA SER A 56 2.04 -1.54 0.31
C SER A 56 2.20 -2.25 -1.04
N GLN A 57 1.16 -2.36 -1.88
CA GLN A 57 1.18 -3.17 -3.11
C GLN A 57 2.36 -2.91 -4.07
N SER A 58 2.91 -1.69 -4.09
CA SER A 58 4.05 -1.30 -4.93
C SER A 58 5.35 -1.11 -4.16
N ILE A 59 5.35 -1.39 -2.86
CA ILE A 59 6.49 -1.18 -1.96
C ILE A 59 7.22 -2.51 -1.78
N THR A 60 8.54 -2.46 -1.68
CA THR A 60 9.38 -3.60 -1.33
C THR A 60 10.24 -3.18 -0.15
N GLU A 61 10.12 -3.90 0.96
CA GLU A 61 10.86 -3.61 2.18
C GLU A 61 11.77 -4.77 2.54
N ASP A 62 12.85 -4.48 3.25
CA ASP A 62 13.79 -5.50 3.70
C ASP A 62 13.26 -6.27 4.92
N MET A 63 12.48 -5.62 5.78
CA MET A 63 11.84 -6.22 6.95
C MET A 63 10.39 -5.79 7.09
N ILE A 64 9.50 -6.74 7.35
CA ILE A 64 8.06 -6.53 7.51
C ILE A 64 7.54 -7.34 8.68
N VAL A 65 6.71 -6.68 9.50
CA VAL A 65 5.85 -7.32 10.48
C VAL A 65 4.42 -7.30 9.95
N THR A 66 3.76 -8.46 9.89
CA THR A 66 2.37 -8.55 9.44
C THR A 66 1.56 -9.51 10.30
N ASP A 67 0.27 -9.24 10.45
CA ASP A 67 -0.69 -10.12 11.11
C ASP A 67 -1.64 -10.72 10.08
N LEU A 68 -1.65 -12.05 9.99
CA LEU A 68 -2.50 -12.84 9.09
C LEU A 68 -3.56 -13.64 9.88
N SER A 69 -3.79 -13.30 11.15
CA SER A 69 -4.73 -14.00 12.04
C SER A 69 -6.18 -13.97 11.53
N CYS A 70 -6.57 -12.91 10.83
CA CYS A 70 -7.90 -12.76 10.23
C CYS A 70 -7.95 -13.25 8.78
N GLN A 71 -9.12 -13.73 8.35
CA GLN A 71 -9.35 -14.05 6.94
C GLN A 71 -9.31 -12.80 6.07
N ASP A 72 -8.65 -12.91 4.91
CA ASP A 72 -8.60 -11.91 3.87
C ASP A 72 -10.01 -11.43 3.45
N PHE A 73 -10.32 -10.15 3.68
CA PHE A 73 -11.59 -9.56 3.22
C PHE A 73 -11.67 -9.44 1.69
N GLN A 74 -10.53 -9.39 1.01
CA GLN A 74 -10.42 -9.41 -0.44
C GLN A 74 -9.38 -10.44 -0.85
N THR A 75 -9.65 -11.14 -1.96
CA THR A 75 -8.77 -12.21 -2.46
C THR A 75 -7.31 -11.77 -2.60
N GLY A 76 -6.42 -12.45 -1.87
CA GLY A 76 -4.98 -12.38 -2.07
C GLY A 76 -4.25 -11.29 -1.29
N LEU A 77 -4.86 -10.73 -0.25
CA LEU A 77 -4.20 -9.75 0.62
C LEU A 77 -3.05 -10.37 1.41
N SER A 78 -3.25 -11.56 1.98
CA SER A 78 -2.20 -12.31 2.67
C SER A 78 -0.98 -12.54 1.75
N TYR A 79 -1.23 -12.86 0.48
CA TYR A 79 -0.17 -12.99 -0.52
C TYR A 79 0.53 -11.64 -0.81
N VAL A 80 -0.24 -10.57 -0.97
CA VAL A 80 0.33 -9.23 -1.18
C VAL A 80 1.24 -8.85 -0.02
N ALA A 81 0.80 -9.04 1.23
CA ALA A 81 1.56 -8.73 2.44
C ALA A 81 2.91 -9.47 2.47
N VAL A 82 2.90 -10.78 2.28
CA VAL A 82 4.10 -11.62 2.33
C VAL A 82 5.03 -11.35 1.13
N SER A 83 4.48 -11.06 -0.05
CA SER A 83 5.28 -10.78 -1.26
C SER A 83 5.98 -9.42 -1.24
N ARG A 84 5.80 -8.59 -0.20
CA ARG A 84 6.49 -7.29 -0.07
C ARG A 84 7.91 -7.42 0.48
N VAL A 85 8.25 -8.57 1.07
CA VAL A 85 9.59 -8.84 1.61
C VAL A 85 10.45 -9.59 0.59
N LYS A 86 11.77 -9.31 0.58
CA LYS A 86 12.72 -9.96 -0.35
C LYS A 86 13.14 -11.36 0.11
N THR A 87 13.24 -11.58 1.42
CA THR A 87 13.73 -12.82 2.03
C THR A 87 12.80 -13.27 3.15
N LEU A 88 12.76 -14.56 3.44
CA LEU A 88 11.93 -15.10 4.54
C LEU A 88 12.41 -14.59 5.91
N GLU A 89 13.72 -14.36 6.07
CA GLU A 89 14.32 -13.83 7.29
C GLU A 89 13.81 -12.42 7.64
N GLY A 90 13.42 -11.63 6.63
CA GLY A 90 12.84 -10.32 6.82
C GLY A 90 11.35 -10.34 7.19
N LEU A 91 10.70 -11.50 7.24
CA LEU A 91 9.27 -11.62 7.52
C LEU A 91 9.03 -12.04 8.95
N MET A 92 8.28 -11.22 9.70
CA MET A 92 7.71 -11.59 10.99
C MET A 92 6.19 -11.68 10.90
N LEU A 93 5.65 -12.79 11.36
CA LEU A 93 4.21 -12.96 11.59
C LEU A 93 3.93 -12.66 13.07
N ASP A 94 3.13 -11.63 13.33
CA ASP A 94 2.85 -11.17 14.70
C ASP A 94 2.01 -12.18 15.50
N ALA A 95 1.18 -12.96 14.80
CA ALA A 95 0.35 -14.00 15.38
C ALA A 95 0.33 -15.26 14.49
N PRO A 96 0.12 -16.46 15.08
CA PRO A 96 -0.17 -17.66 14.31
C PRO A 96 -1.48 -17.50 13.53
N PHE A 97 -1.55 -18.08 12.34
CA PHE A 97 -2.74 -18.03 11.49
C PHE A 97 -3.22 -19.45 11.14
N ASP A 98 -4.53 -19.62 10.96
CA ASP A 98 -5.08 -20.86 10.42
C ASP A 98 -4.90 -20.87 8.89
N ARG A 99 -4.35 -21.96 8.36
CA ARG A 99 -4.25 -22.20 6.92
C ARG A 99 -5.61 -22.08 6.21
N ASN A 100 -6.71 -22.40 6.90
CA ASN A 100 -8.06 -22.25 6.35
C ASN A 100 -8.39 -20.79 5.99
N HIS A 101 -7.75 -19.80 6.63
CA HIS A 101 -7.94 -18.38 6.29
C HIS A 101 -7.37 -18.01 4.92
N LEU A 102 -6.43 -18.81 4.41
CA LEU A 102 -5.84 -18.64 3.07
C LEU A 102 -6.67 -19.33 1.96
N ILE A 103 -7.63 -20.16 2.34
CA ILE A 103 -8.43 -20.98 1.41
C ILE A 103 -9.86 -20.44 1.38
N TYR A 104 -10.38 -20.19 0.19
CA TYR A 104 -11.77 -19.78 0.01
C TYR A 104 -12.62 -21.00 -0.32
N ALA A 105 -13.58 -21.33 0.57
CA ALA A 105 -14.55 -22.40 0.33
C ALA A 105 -15.46 -22.11 -0.89
N SER A 106 -15.75 -20.83 -1.14
CA SER A 106 -16.38 -20.37 -2.37
C SER A 106 -15.62 -19.16 -2.92
N PRO A 107 -15.44 -19.05 -4.26
CA PRO A 107 -14.68 -17.97 -4.84
C PRO A 107 -15.33 -16.61 -4.53
N PRO A 108 -14.58 -15.61 -4.02
CA PRO A 108 -15.10 -14.26 -3.83
C PRO A 108 -15.54 -13.64 -5.16
N ASP A 109 -16.42 -12.64 -5.12
CA ASP A 109 -17.04 -12.08 -6.33
C ASP A 109 -16.02 -11.53 -7.33
N GLY A 110 -14.94 -10.91 -6.84
CA GLY A 110 -13.83 -10.48 -7.69
C GLY A 110 -13.15 -11.63 -8.45
N MET A 111 -13.05 -12.82 -7.84
CA MET A 111 -12.54 -14.02 -8.50
C MET A 111 -13.55 -14.56 -9.52
N LYS A 112 -14.85 -14.60 -9.19
CA LYS A 112 -15.91 -15.00 -10.14
C LYS A 112 -15.92 -14.10 -11.38
N MET A 113 -15.76 -12.79 -11.20
CA MET A 113 -15.65 -11.82 -12.29
C MET A 113 -14.45 -12.11 -13.20
N LYS A 114 -13.27 -12.33 -12.62
CA LYS A 114 -12.06 -12.70 -13.39
C LYS A 114 -12.24 -14.01 -14.17
N MET A 115 -12.87 -15.02 -13.57
CA MET A 115 -13.15 -16.29 -14.25
C MET A 115 -14.09 -16.11 -15.44
N ARG A 116 -15.14 -15.28 -15.30
CA ARG A 116 -16.05 -14.94 -16.40
C ARG A 116 -15.32 -14.22 -17.53
N ASP A 117 -14.51 -13.20 -17.20
CA ASP A 117 -13.69 -12.48 -18.17
C ASP A 117 -12.71 -13.43 -18.90
N GLN A 118 -12.05 -14.32 -18.18
CA GLN A 118 -11.16 -15.33 -18.79
C GLN A 118 -11.90 -16.28 -19.74
N GLN A 119 -13.11 -16.71 -19.38
CA GLN A 119 -13.95 -17.53 -20.25
C GLN A 119 -14.36 -16.79 -21.53
N LEU A 120 -14.71 -15.49 -21.42
CA LEU A 120 -15.04 -14.66 -22.57
C LEU A 120 -13.85 -14.50 -23.51
N ARG A 121 -12.65 -14.20 -22.96
CA ARG A 121 -11.43 -14.09 -23.77
C ARG A 121 -11.10 -15.38 -24.50
N ARG A 122 -11.23 -16.54 -23.84
CA ARG A 122 -11.00 -17.85 -24.48
C ARG A 122 -11.95 -18.10 -25.66
N ARG A 123 -13.20 -17.63 -25.59
CA ARG A 123 -14.18 -17.79 -26.67
C ARG A 123 -13.92 -16.88 -27.87
N GLN A 124 -13.26 -15.73 -27.68
CA GLN A 124 -12.96 -14.77 -28.74
C GLN A 124 -11.72 -15.13 -29.57
N VAL A 125 -10.93 -16.12 -29.12
CA VAL A 125 -9.69 -16.57 -29.78
C VAL A 125 -9.95 -17.80 -30.67
N LEU A 126 -11.18 -18.34 -30.67
CA LEU A 126 -11.68 -19.38 -31.59
C LEU A 126 -12.52 -18.73 -32.69
#